data_AF-A0ABD6EYV9-F1
#
_entry.id   AF-A0ABD6EYV9-F1
#
_cell.length_a   1.000
_cell.length_b   1.000
_cell.length_c   1.000
_cell.angle_alpha   90.00
_cell.angle_beta   90.00
_cell.angle_gamma   90.00
#
_symmetry.space_group_name_H-M   'P 1'
#
loop_
_entity.id
_entity.type
_entity.pdbx_description
1 polymer ?
#
loop_
_entity_poly.entity_id
_entity_poly.type
_entity_poly.pdbx_seq_one_letter_code
_entity_poly.pdbx_strand_id
1 'polypeptide(L)'
;MHQNQSNKTVSGSGSTSSGGRGLIVLPSMDDVVSSEVEPPQYSCDESDAPNYMIYCQGEVLHAVMMLNIYKDSKTFVDKPLKKDPEVVLAEFKKKFPKELTTNDREAVKTFIQENFDDEGSELGECKLDDWEEEPEQLIGIEDPQLRQFALDVNGMWNKLCRTFKPNVLNHPNRYSVVYVPNEFIIPGGRFREYYYWDTYWVVKGLLASDKNFIYYCCHYYYRYHYQH
;
A
#
# COMPACT_ATOMS: atom_id res chain seq x y z
N MET A 1 -42.45 27.12 49.08
CA MET A 1 -43.66 27.32 48.26
C MET A 1 -43.46 26.58 46.93
N HIS A 2 -44.32 25.58 46.71
CA HIS A 2 -44.66 24.83 45.48
C HIS A 2 -43.63 24.76 44.33
N GLN A 3 -42.99 23.61 44.06
CA GLN A 3 -43.48 22.42 43.31
C GLN A 3 -44.15 22.72 41.96
N ASN A 4 -43.56 22.22 40.87
CA ASN A 4 -44.24 21.27 39.99
C ASN A 4 -43.27 20.51 39.07
N GLN A 5 -43.03 19.25 39.43
CA GLN A 5 -42.71 18.18 38.49
C GLN A 5 -44.02 17.73 37.83
N SER A 6 -43.97 17.28 36.58
CA SER A 6 -45.06 16.55 35.95
C SER A 6 -44.51 15.34 35.20
N ASN A 7 -44.65 14.17 35.85
CA ASN A 7 -44.60 12.86 35.21
C ASN A 7 -45.87 12.65 34.38
N LYS A 8 -45.73 12.07 33.18
CA LYS A 8 -46.78 11.23 32.59
C LYS A 8 -46.15 9.95 32.07
N THR A 9 -46.46 8.88 32.79
CA THR A 9 -46.27 7.48 32.43
C THR A 9 -47.34 7.08 31.40
N VAL A 10 -46.96 6.37 30.34
CA VAL A 10 -47.86 5.46 29.63
C VAL A 10 -47.11 4.15 29.42
N SER A 11 -47.69 3.08 29.96
CA SER A 11 -47.23 1.70 29.92
C SER A 11 -47.83 0.94 28.74
N GLY A 12 -47.04 0.05 28.16
CA GLY A 12 -47.52 -1.25 27.64
C GLY A 12 -47.48 -1.41 26.12
N SER A 13 -46.52 -2.20 25.63
CA SER A 13 -46.78 -3.57 25.16
C SER A 13 -45.54 -4.11 24.46
N GLY A 14 -45.04 -5.27 24.92
CA GLY A 14 -43.98 -5.99 24.24
C GLY A 14 -44.42 -6.44 22.85
N SER A 15 -43.51 -6.31 21.89
CA SER A 15 -43.46 -7.19 20.73
C SER A 15 -42.01 -7.53 20.43
N THR A 16 -41.69 -8.80 20.64
CA THR A 16 -40.54 -9.49 20.07
C THR A 16 -40.64 -9.43 18.54
N SER A 17 -39.65 -8.85 17.87
CA SER A 17 -39.35 -9.13 16.46
C SER A 17 -37.82 -9.10 16.28
N SER A 18 -37.21 -10.28 16.32
CA SER A 18 -36.58 -10.94 15.16
C SER A 18 -35.43 -10.14 14.57
N GLY A 19 -34.20 -10.62 14.81
CA GLY A 19 -32.97 -10.06 14.26
C GLY A 19 -32.96 -10.01 12.74
N GLY A 20 -33.23 -8.83 12.19
CA GLY A 20 -32.74 -8.44 10.88
C GLY A 20 -31.37 -7.82 11.05
N ARG A 21 -30.36 -8.28 10.28
CA ARG A 21 -29.12 -7.50 10.12
C ARG A 21 -29.54 -6.15 9.53
N GLY A 22 -29.55 -5.11 10.34
CA GLY A 22 -29.90 -3.76 9.89
C GLY A 22 -28.98 -3.38 8.74
N LEU A 23 -29.57 -2.88 7.66
CA LEU A 23 -28.86 -2.30 6.54
C LEU A 23 -28.13 -1.05 7.07
N ILE A 24 -26.80 -1.06 7.09
CA ILE A 24 -26.01 0.09 7.52
C ILE A 24 -25.48 0.76 6.25
N VAL A 25 -25.95 1.99 6.00
CA VAL A 25 -25.39 2.88 4.98
C VAL A 25 -23.97 3.24 5.44
N LEU A 26 -23.01 3.21 4.52
CA LEU A 26 -21.64 3.61 4.86
C LEU A 26 -21.65 5.10 5.26
N PRO A 27 -20.94 5.48 6.33
CA PRO A 27 -20.69 6.89 6.63
C PRO A 27 -20.15 7.61 5.40
N SER A 28 -20.57 8.85 5.19
CA SER A 28 -20.02 9.67 4.10
C SER A 28 -18.55 10.03 4.39
N MET A 29 -17.84 10.54 3.37
CA MET A 29 -16.46 11.01 3.58
C MET A 29 -16.40 12.16 4.59
N ASP A 30 -17.41 13.04 4.60
CA ASP A 30 -17.51 14.15 5.56
C ASP A 30 -17.74 13.66 7.00
N ASP A 31 -18.43 12.54 7.19
CA ASP A 31 -18.64 11.95 8.53
C ASP A 31 -17.33 11.39 9.13
N VAL A 32 -16.40 10.97 8.28
CA VAL A 32 -15.09 10.42 8.70
C VAL A 32 -14.08 11.53 8.97
N VAL A 33 -14.32 12.70 8.39
CA VAL A 33 -13.40 13.83 8.38
C VAL A 33 -13.92 14.92 9.32
N SER A 34 -13.29 15.07 10.49
CA SER A 34 -13.64 16.15 11.41
C SER A 34 -13.17 17.50 10.86
N SER A 35 -14.12 18.40 10.57
CA SER A 35 -13.84 19.79 10.18
C SER A 35 -14.02 20.79 11.32
N GLU A 36 -14.38 20.31 12.53
CA GLU A 36 -14.70 21.18 13.67
C GLU A 36 -13.48 21.88 14.28
N VAL A 37 -12.26 21.42 13.95
CA VAL A 37 -11.01 21.95 14.50
C VAL A 37 -10.04 22.39 13.39
N GLU A 38 -9.81 21.56 12.38
CA GLU A 38 -8.96 21.85 11.22
C GLU A 38 -9.49 21.13 9.97
N PRO A 39 -9.28 21.68 8.75
CA PRO A 39 -9.67 20.98 7.54
C PRO A 39 -8.90 19.65 7.40
N PRO A 40 -9.49 18.61 6.78
CA PRO A 40 -8.78 17.37 6.47
C PRO A 40 -7.48 17.64 5.74
N GLN A 41 -6.39 17.08 6.27
CA GLN A 41 -5.16 16.95 5.52
C GLN A 41 -5.09 15.54 4.93
N TYR A 42 -5.25 15.45 3.61
CA TYR A 42 -5.08 14.20 2.88
C TYR A 42 -3.60 13.88 2.68
N SER A 43 -3.28 12.60 2.45
CA SER A 43 -1.89 12.16 2.21
C SER A 43 -1.32 12.67 0.89
N CYS A 44 -2.18 12.89 -0.10
CA CYS A 44 -1.83 13.54 -1.36
C CYS A 44 -3.10 14.10 -2.03
N ASP A 45 -2.91 15.04 -2.94
CA ASP A 45 -3.98 15.65 -3.74
C ASP A 45 -3.57 15.78 -5.22
N GLU A 46 -4.34 16.55 -6.00
CA GLU A 46 -4.09 16.75 -7.43
C GLU A 46 -2.77 17.47 -7.76
N SER A 47 -2.16 18.22 -6.81
CA SER A 47 -0.88 18.88 -7.07
C SER A 47 0.28 17.89 -7.00
N ASP A 48 0.13 16.84 -6.20
CA ASP A 48 1.23 15.96 -5.84
C ASP A 48 1.07 14.54 -6.41
N ALA A 49 -0.14 14.12 -6.80
CA ALA A 49 -0.38 12.82 -7.43
C ALA A 49 -1.53 12.82 -8.44
N PRO A 50 -1.32 12.37 -9.70
CA PRO A 50 -2.37 12.32 -10.73
C PRO A 50 -3.48 11.31 -10.43
N ASN A 51 -3.26 10.39 -9.48
CA ASN A 51 -4.19 9.32 -9.09
C ASN A 51 -4.64 9.45 -7.63
N TYR A 52 -4.54 10.65 -7.06
CA TYR A 52 -4.95 10.97 -5.68
C TYR A 52 -6.38 10.53 -5.37
N MET A 53 -7.30 10.64 -6.34
CA MET A 53 -8.72 10.27 -6.23
C MET A 53 -8.99 8.77 -6.14
N ILE A 54 -7.96 7.93 -6.31
CA ILE A 54 -8.03 6.48 -6.15
C ILE A 54 -7.29 6.03 -4.90
N TYR A 55 -6.08 6.54 -4.65
CA TYR A 55 -5.17 6.00 -3.65
C TYR A 55 -5.02 6.83 -2.37
N CYS A 56 -5.29 8.13 -2.41
CA CYS A 56 -5.14 9.02 -1.25
C CYS A 56 -6.47 9.47 -0.66
N GLN A 57 -7.47 9.67 -1.52
CA GLN A 57 -8.81 10.13 -1.14
C GLN A 57 -9.85 9.66 -2.16
N GLY A 58 -11.12 9.95 -1.90
CA GLY A 58 -12.21 9.72 -2.84
C GLY A 58 -12.99 8.43 -2.62
N GLU A 59 -14.04 8.27 -3.42
CA GLU A 59 -15.10 7.27 -3.21
C GLU A 59 -14.60 5.82 -3.29
N VAL A 60 -13.61 5.53 -4.14
CA VAL A 60 -13.07 4.16 -4.31
C VAL A 60 -12.32 3.73 -3.05
N LEU A 61 -11.36 4.54 -2.59
CA LEU A 61 -10.60 4.28 -1.36
C LEU A 61 -11.55 4.19 -0.16
N HIS A 62 -12.47 5.15 -0.04
CA HIS A 62 -13.44 5.21 1.04
C HIS A 62 -14.30 3.95 1.10
N ALA A 63 -14.87 3.52 -0.03
CA ALA A 63 -15.67 2.30 -0.10
C ALA A 63 -14.87 1.06 0.31
N VAL A 64 -13.63 0.94 -0.16
CA VAL A 64 -12.76 -0.20 0.15
C VAL A 64 -12.45 -0.27 1.66
N MET A 65 -12.15 0.87 2.27
CA MET A 65 -11.82 0.95 3.71
C MET A 65 -13.05 0.70 4.58
N MET A 66 -14.18 1.37 4.29
CA MET A 66 -15.40 1.27 5.10
C MET A 66 -16.08 -0.09 4.99
N LEU A 67 -15.95 -0.78 3.84
CA LEU A 67 -16.45 -2.15 3.67
C LEU A 67 -15.46 -3.22 4.14
N ASN A 68 -14.28 -2.82 4.62
CA ASN A 68 -13.21 -3.70 5.09
C ASN A 68 -12.97 -4.85 4.09
N ILE A 69 -12.74 -4.49 2.82
CA ILE A 69 -12.58 -5.46 1.73
C ILE A 69 -11.36 -6.36 1.99
N TYR A 70 -10.27 -5.76 2.48
CA TYR A 70 -9.02 -6.42 2.82
C TYR A 70 -8.68 -6.22 4.30
N LYS A 71 -8.08 -7.24 4.91
CA LYS A 71 -7.65 -7.18 6.32
C LYS A 71 -6.48 -6.20 6.54
N ASP A 72 -5.59 -6.10 5.55
CA ASP A 72 -4.49 -5.13 5.54
C ASP A 72 -4.90 -3.97 4.63
N SER A 73 -4.91 -2.75 5.17
CA SER A 73 -5.30 -1.55 4.44
C SER A 73 -4.36 -1.26 3.27
N LYS A 74 -3.10 -1.72 3.33
CA LYS A 74 -2.15 -1.53 2.24
C LYS A 74 -2.42 -2.44 1.05
N THR A 75 -3.14 -3.54 1.23
CA THR A 75 -3.44 -4.45 0.12
C THR A 75 -4.12 -3.72 -1.02
N PHE A 76 -5.04 -2.79 -0.75
CA PHE A 76 -5.70 -2.05 -1.82
C PHE A 76 -4.80 -1.01 -2.47
N VAL A 77 -4.11 -0.20 -1.68
CA VAL A 77 -3.27 0.88 -2.24
C VAL A 77 -2.07 0.33 -3.01
N ASP A 78 -1.68 -0.92 -2.80
CA ASP A 78 -0.62 -1.59 -3.55
C ASP A 78 -1.09 -2.23 -4.86
N LYS A 79 -2.39 -2.20 -5.16
CA LYS A 79 -2.92 -2.79 -6.38
C LYS A 79 -2.79 -1.82 -7.55
N PRO A 80 -2.08 -2.17 -8.64
CA PRO A 80 -2.04 -1.35 -9.83
C PRO A 80 -3.41 -1.25 -10.52
N LEU A 81 -3.66 -0.14 -11.19
CA LEU A 81 -4.84 0.04 -12.04
C LEU A 81 -4.60 -0.60 -13.42
N LYS A 82 -5.62 -1.31 -13.94
CA LYS A 82 -5.60 -1.86 -15.31
C LYS A 82 -5.83 -0.78 -16.39
N LYS A 83 -6.44 0.35 -16.01
CA LYS A 83 -6.79 1.49 -16.88
C LYS A 83 -6.43 2.80 -16.17
N ASP A 84 -6.54 3.93 -16.88
CA ASP A 84 -6.28 5.23 -16.27
C ASP A 84 -7.27 5.55 -15.13
N PRO A 85 -6.83 6.27 -14.08
CA PRO A 85 -7.59 6.46 -12.85
C PRO A 85 -8.96 7.13 -13.10
N GLU A 86 -9.05 8.06 -14.04
CA GLU A 86 -10.30 8.73 -14.41
C GLU A 86 -11.31 7.77 -15.01
N VAL A 87 -10.84 6.80 -15.81
CA VAL A 87 -11.70 5.76 -16.41
C VAL A 87 -12.24 4.84 -15.33
N VAL A 88 -11.37 4.38 -14.42
CA VAL A 88 -11.78 3.50 -13.32
C VAL A 88 -12.75 4.21 -12.38
N LEU A 89 -12.49 5.48 -12.05
CA LEU A 89 -13.41 6.27 -11.22
C LEU A 89 -14.78 6.47 -11.89
N ALA A 90 -14.81 6.75 -13.21
CA ALA A 90 -16.06 6.88 -13.95
C ALA A 90 -16.85 5.55 -14.00
N GLU A 91 -16.15 4.42 -14.17
CA GLU A 91 -16.75 3.09 -14.13
C GLU A 91 -17.30 2.76 -12.73
N PHE A 92 -16.60 3.17 -11.66
CA PHE A 92 -17.08 3.02 -10.29
C PHE A 92 -18.38 3.79 -10.06
N LYS A 93 -18.40 5.10 -10.38
CA LYS A 93 -19.58 5.97 -10.25
C LYS A 93 -20.78 5.47 -11.05
N LYS A 94 -20.53 4.92 -12.24
CA LYS A 94 -21.57 4.29 -13.07
C LYS A 94 -22.14 3.02 -12.42
N LYS A 95 -21.29 2.20 -11.79
CA LYS A 95 -21.70 0.94 -11.15
C LYS A 95 -22.41 1.16 -9.82
N PHE A 96 -22.02 2.21 -9.09
CA PHE A 96 -22.54 2.55 -7.76
C PHE A 96 -23.14 3.97 -7.75
N PRO A 97 -24.29 4.21 -8.41
CA PRO A 97 -24.90 5.54 -8.51
C PRO A 97 -25.64 6.00 -7.24
N LYS A 98 -25.64 5.18 -6.18
CA LYS A 98 -26.34 5.43 -4.92
C LYS A 98 -25.37 5.18 -3.76
N GLU A 99 -25.74 5.71 -2.60
CA GLU A 99 -25.01 5.45 -1.35
C GLU A 99 -24.81 3.95 -1.12
N LEU A 100 -23.54 3.60 -0.87
CA LEU A 100 -23.14 2.24 -0.62
C LEU A 100 -23.56 1.81 0.79
N THR A 101 -23.84 0.51 0.91
CA THR A 101 -24.22 -0.15 2.15
C THR A 101 -23.29 -1.32 2.42
N THR A 102 -23.33 -1.85 3.63
CA THR A 102 -22.57 -3.06 3.99
C THR A 102 -22.86 -4.28 3.10
N ASN A 103 -24.00 -4.32 2.40
CA ASN A 103 -24.35 -5.39 1.46
C ASN A 103 -23.60 -5.28 0.12
N ASP A 104 -23.08 -4.11 -0.23
CA ASP A 104 -22.38 -3.88 -1.49
C ASP A 104 -20.94 -4.40 -1.48
N ARG A 105 -20.49 -4.95 -0.34
CA ARG A 105 -19.14 -5.48 -0.14
C ARG A 105 -18.65 -6.39 -1.26
N GLU A 106 -19.44 -7.38 -1.66
CA GLU A 106 -19.02 -8.33 -2.71
C GLU A 106 -19.04 -7.70 -4.11
N ALA A 107 -19.95 -6.75 -4.35
CA ALA A 107 -20.01 -6.01 -5.61
C ALA A 107 -18.80 -5.07 -5.77
N VAL A 108 -18.42 -4.36 -4.69
CA VAL A 108 -17.19 -3.55 -4.64
C VAL A 108 -15.96 -4.43 -4.81
N LYS A 109 -15.88 -5.56 -4.09
CA LYS A 109 -14.77 -6.51 -4.26
C LYS A 109 -14.62 -7.00 -5.70
N THR A 110 -15.73 -7.33 -6.36
CA THR A 110 -15.74 -7.74 -7.77
C THR A 110 -15.25 -6.60 -8.66
N PHE A 111 -15.71 -5.36 -8.41
CA PHE A 111 -15.22 -4.19 -9.13
C PHE A 111 -13.71 -4.00 -9.01
N ILE A 112 -13.14 -4.19 -7.82
CA ILE A 112 -11.68 -4.11 -7.61
C ILE A 112 -10.97 -5.19 -8.44
N GLN A 113 -11.45 -6.44 -8.39
CA GLN A 113 -10.85 -7.55 -9.18
C GLN A 113 -10.89 -7.30 -10.70
N GLU A 114 -11.95 -6.66 -11.18
CA GLU A 114 -12.11 -6.33 -12.61
C GLU A 114 -11.18 -5.20 -13.08
N ASN A 115 -10.88 -4.23 -12.21
CA ASN A 115 -10.21 -2.98 -12.60
C ASN A 115 -8.78 -2.80 -12.08
N PHE A 116 -8.36 -3.65 -11.14
CA PHE A 116 -7.04 -3.60 -10.54
C PHE A 116 -6.31 -4.94 -10.73
N ASP A 117 -5.00 -4.87 -10.87
CA ASP A 117 -4.11 -6.03 -10.86
C ASP A 117 -3.78 -6.46 -9.41
N ASP A 118 -3.04 -7.55 -9.27
CA ASP A 118 -2.59 -8.02 -7.97
C ASP A 118 -1.40 -7.20 -7.45
N GLU A 119 -1.33 -7.02 -6.13
CA GLU A 119 -0.26 -6.26 -5.49
C GLU A 119 1.11 -6.93 -5.70
N GLY A 120 2.09 -6.18 -6.18
CA GLY A 120 3.41 -6.70 -6.56
C GLY A 120 3.47 -7.18 -8.01
N SER A 121 2.37 -7.14 -8.77
CA SER A 121 2.40 -7.45 -10.21
C SER A 121 3.19 -6.42 -11.02
N GLU A 122 3.44 -5.23 -10.47
CA GLU A 122 4.30 -4.18 -11.00
C GLU A 122 5.80 -4.50 -10.89
N LEU A 123 6.18 -5.46 -10.04
CA LEU A 123 7.56 -5.83 -9.78
C LEU A 123 8.04 -6.93 -10.73
N GLY A 124 9.31 -6.82 -11.14
CA GLY A 124 10.12 -7.87 -11.72
C GLY A 124 11.11 -8.42 -10.69
N GLU A 125 11.61 -9.63 -10.94
CA GLU A 125 12.75 -10.17 -10.23
C GLU A 125 14.05 -9.69 -10.89
N CYS A 126 15.09 -9.49 -10.09
CA CYS A 126 16.44 -9.29 -10.60
C CYS A 126 17.40 -10.30 -9.98
N LYS A 127 18.54 -10.47 -10.66
CA LYS A 127 19.69 -11.18 -10.15
C LYS A 127 20.80 -10.18 -9.91
N LEU A 128 21.50 -10.33 -8.81
CA LEU A 128 22.71 -9.57 -8.53
C LEU A 128 23.85 -10.21 -9.34
N ASP A 129 24.38 -9.48 -10.33
CA ASP A 129 25.35 -10.02 -11.29
C ASP A 129 26.67 -10.47 -10.64
N ASP A 130 27.08 -9.81 -9.56
CA ASP A 130 28.27 -10.09 -8.76
C ASP A 130 27.99 -10.95 -7.52
N TRP A 131 26.81 -11.59 -7.46
CA TRP A 131 26.49 -12.47 -6.34
C TRP A 131 27.21 -13.80 -6.43
N GLU A 132 27.75 -14.21 -5.29
CA GLU A 132 28.45 -15.47 -5.09
C GLU A 132 27.85 -16.12 -3.86
N GLU A 133 27.69 -17.44 -3.88
CA GLU A 133 27.07 -18.18 -2.79
C GLU A 133 27.93 -18.15 -1.52
N GLU A 134 29.25 -18.28 -1.69
CA GLU A 134 30.24 -18.41 -0.62
C GLU A 134 31.39 -17.39 -0.82
N PRO A 135 31.14 -16.07 -0.67
CA PRO A 135 32.18 -15.05 -0.84
C PRO A 135 33.26 -15.20 0.24
N GLU A 136 34.53 -15.00 -0.14
CA GLU A 136 35.70 -15.27 0.72
C GLU A 136 35.63 -14.55 2.08
N GLN A 137 35.10 -13.33 2.11
CA GLN A 137 34.94 -12.52 3.33
C GLN A 137 33.99 -13.18 4.33
N LEU A 138 32.93 -13.84 3.85
CA LEU A 138 31.99 -14.54 4.73
C LEU A 138 32.55 -15.89 5.16
N ILE A 139 33.27 -16.59 4.26
CA ILE A 139 33.95 -17.85 4.60
C ILE A 139 35.03 -17.64 5.67
N GLY A 140 35.69 -16.47 5.67
CA GLY A 140 36.68 -16.09 6.67
C GLY A 140 36.14 -15.87 8.09
N ILE A 141 34.82 -15.87 8.31
CA ILE A 141 34.23 -15.76 9.65
C ILE A 141 34.57 -17.02 10.46
N GLU A 142 35.30 -16.86 11.57
CA GLU A 142 35.79 -18.00 12.38
C GLU A 142 34.64 -18.81 13.00
N ASP A 143 33.68 -18.13 13.63
CA ASP A 143 32.55 -18.78 14.29
C ASP A 143 31.62 -19.46 13.25
N PRO A 144 31.41 -20.78 13.33
CA PRO A 144 30.60 -21.50 12.34
C PRO A 144 29.13 -21.09 12.29
N GLN A 145 28.54 -20.68 13.41
CA GLN A 145 27.13 -20.29 13.46
C GLN A 145 26.95 -18.90 12.82
N LEU A 146 27.85 -17.97 13.14
CA LEU A 146 27.84 -16.64 12.53
C LEU A 146 28.15 -16.71 11.03
N ARG A 147 29.06 -17.59 10.61
CA ARG A 147 29.34 -17.85 9.19
C ARG A 147 28.11 -18.35 8.47
N GLN A 148 27.41 -19.36 9.01
CA GLN A 148 26.19 -19.88 8.39
C GLN A 148 25.10 -18.80 8.30
N PHE A 149 24.89 -18.04 9.38
CA PHE A 149 23.93 -16.93 9.38
C PHE A 149 24.26 -15.90 8.28
N ALA A 150 25.54 -15.53 8.12
CA ALA A 150 25.96 -14.58 7.09
C ALA A 150 25.73 -15.13 5.66
N LEU A 151 25.98 -16.42 5.43
CA LEU A 151 25.69 -17.09 4.15
C LEU A 151 24.19 -17.14 3.88
N ASP A 152 23.36 -17.42 4.89
CA ASP A 152 21.90 -17.41 4.76
C ASP A 152 21.39 -16.01 4.38
N VAL A 153 21.92 -14.96 5.02
CA VAL A 153 21.64 -13.56 4.69
C VAL A 153 22.09 -13.24 3.27
N ASN A 154 23.29 -13.66 2.86
CA ASN A 154 23.78 -13.49 1.51
C ASN A 154 22.86 -14.14 0.47
N GLY A 155 22.34 -15.33 0.76
CA GLY A 155 21.35 -16.02 -0.09
C GLY A 155 19.99 -15.30 -0.19
N MET A 156 19.64 -14.44 0.77
CA MET A 156 18.41 -13.66 0.71
C MET A 156 18.50 -12.50 -0.30
N TRP A 157 19.68 -11.94 -0.56
CA TRP A 157 19.81 -10.77 -1.43
C TRP A 157 19.26 -11.01 -2.84
N ASN A 158 19.52 -12.17 -3.44
CA ASN A 158 18.92 -12.54 -4.73
C ASN A 158 17.40 -12.71 -4.65
N LYS A 159 16.88 -13.26 -3.55
CA LYS A 159 15.44 -13.49 -3.37
C LYS A 159 14.66 -12.19 -3.18
N LEU A 160 15.34 -11.15 -2.67
CA LEU A 160 14.75 -9.86 -2.35
C LEU A 160 15.06 -8.78 -3.41
N CYS A 161 15.85 -9.11 -4.42
CA CYS A 161 16.15 -8.21 -5.53
C CYS A 161 14.91 -8.01 -6.41
N ARG A 162 14.51 -6.75 -6.60
CA ARG A 162 13.39 -6.36 -7.45
C ARG A 162 13.78 -5.27 -8.44
N THR A 163 13.04 -5.25 -9.55
CA THR A 163 13.00 -4.15 -10.53
C THR A 163 11.55 -3.74 -10.74
N PHE A 164 11.31 -2.57 -11.32
CA PHE A 164 9.98 -2.24 -11.82
C PHE A 164 9.82 -2.66 -13.27
N LYS A 165 8.66 -3.24 -13.60
CA LYS A 165 8.31 -3.53 -14.99
C LYS A 165 8.20 -2.24 -15.81
N PRO A 166 8.48 -2.26 -17.12
CA PRO A 166 8.43 -1.06 -17.97
C PRO A 166 7.09 -0.30 -17.93
N ASN A 167 5.99 -1.00 -17.68
CA ASN A 167 4.67 -0.37 -17.58
C ASN A 167 4.56 0.66 -16.44
N VAL A 168 5.32 0.50 -15.35
CA VAL A 168 5.34 1.46 -14.24
C VAL A 168 5.89 2.81 -14.71
N LEU A 169 6.95 2.79 -15.53
CA LEU A 169 7.52 3.99 -16.14
C LEU A 169 6.60 4.59 -17.21
N ASN A 170 5.99 3.75 -18.04
CA ASN A 170 5.18 4.20 -19.18
C ASN A 170 3.79 4.73 -18.77
N HIS A 171 3.25 4.26 -17.64
CA HIS A 171 1.91 4.60 -17.14
C HIS A 171 1.91 4.89 -15.64
N PRO A 172 2.70 5.88 -15.16
CA PRO A 172 2.91 6.10 -13.72
C PRO A 172 1.61 6.45 -12.97
N ASN A 173 0.65 7.06 -13.65
CA ASN A 173 -0.69 7.36 -13.11
C ASN A 173 -1.49 6.09 -12.71
N ARG A 174 -1.09 4.90 -13.14
CA ARG A 174 -1.76 3.63 -12.80
C ARG A 174 -1.20 2.95 -11.55
N TYR A 175 -0.18 3.53 -10.93
CA TYR A 175 0.53 2.93 -9.81
C TYR A 175 0.60 3.91 -8.65
N SER A 176 0.47 3.42 -7.42
CA SER A 176 0.76 4.19 -6.20
C SER A 176 2.26 4.26 -5.90
N VAL A 177 3.04 3.32 -6.44
CA VAL A 177 4.49 3.25 -6.25
C VAL A 177 5.22 4.30 -7.09
N VAL A 178 6.33 4.81 -6.54
CA VAL A 178 7.23 5.73 -7.25
C VAL A 178 8.28 4.91 -7.99
N TYR A 179 8.37 5.11 -9.30
CA TYR A 179 9.32 4.41 -10.16
C TYR A 179 10.78 4.78 -9.84
N VAL A 180 11.66 3.77 -9.86
CA VAL A 180 13.10 3.93 -9.90
C VAL A 180 13.70 3.11 -11.05
N PRO A 181 14.77 3.59 -11.70
CA PRO A 181 15.30 2.96 -12.91
C PRO A 181 16.15 1.71 -12.67
N ASN A 182 16.65 1.52 -11.45
CA ASN A 182 17.61 0.46 -11.13
C ASN A 182 17.00 -0.62 -10.23
N GLU A 183 17.73 -1.74 -10.10
CA GLU A 183 17.44 -2.78 -9.12
C GLU A 183 17.47 -2.21 -7.70
N PHE A 184 16.58 -2.74 -6.86
CA PHE A 184 16.53 -2.45 -5.44
C PHE A 184 16.24 -3.71 -4.65
N ILE A 185 16.61 -3.71 -3.37
CA ILE A 185 16.30 -4.80 -2.44
C ILE A 185 15.12 -4.36 -1.58
N ILE A 186 14.10 -5.21 -1.50
CA ILE A 186 12.97 -5.01 -0.59
C ILE A 186 13.25 -5.65 0.78
N PRO A 187 12.67 -5.13 1.87
CA PRO A 187 12.75 -5.80 3.18
C PRO A 187 12.15 -7.21 3.19
N GLY A 188 11.19 -7.47 2.30
CA GLY A 188 10.52 -8.75 2.13
C GLY A 188 9.12 -8.81 2.76
N GLY A 189 8.44 -9.94 2.55
CA GLY A 189 7.08 -10.16 3.04
C GLY A 189 6.06 -9.25 2.36
N ARG A 190 5.37 -8.43 3.16
CA ARG A 190 4.30 -7.52 2.72
C ARG A 190 4.82 -6.17 2.19
N PHE A 191 6.13 -5.93 2.28
CA PHE A 191 6.79 -4.72 1.79
C PHE A 191 7.27 -4.94 0.36
N ARG A 192 6.82 -4.07 -0.56
CA ARG A 192 7.05 -4.18 -2.01
C ARG A 192 7.88 -3.02 -2.57
N GLU A 193 8.07 -2.01 -1.75
CA GLU A 193 8.84 -0.80 -2.05
C GLU A 193 10.18 -0.81 -1.31
N TYR A 194 11.10 0.03 -1.76
CA TYR A 194 12.29 0.35 -1.01
C TYR A 194 11.95 1.27 0.16
N TYR A 195 12.59 1.04 1.31
CA TYR A 195 12.41 1.85 2.51
C TYR A 195 13.71 2.57 2.83
N TYR A 196 13.61 3.88 3.11
CA TYR A 196 14.79 4.75 3.23
C TYR A 196 15.81 4.25 4.26
N TRP A 197 15.40 4.12 5.52
CA TRP A 197 16.28 3.69 6.60
C TRP A 197 16.67 2.19 6.52
N ASP A 198 15.80 1.31 6.02
CA ASP A 198 16.13 -0.10 5.75
C ASP A 198 17.23 -0.22 4.69
N THR A 199 17.18 0.62 3.66
CA THR A 199 18.15 0.62 2.55
C THR A 199 19.57 0.84 3.07
N TYR A 200 19.76 1.66 4.11
CA TYR A 200 21.08 1.84 4.74
C TYR A 200 21.67 0.52 5.26
N TRP A 201 20.86 -0.29 5.95
CA TRP A 201 21.32 -1.57 6.51
C TRP A 201 21.50 -2.64 5.44
N VAL A 202 20.63 -2.66 4.44
CA VAL A 202 20.77 -3.50 3.24
C VAL A 202 22.10 -3.20 2.54
N VAL A 203 22.38 -1.93 2.26
CA VAL A 203 23.63 -1.48 1.61
C VAL A 203 24.84 -1.91 2.43
N LYS A 204 24.81 -1.75 3.76
CA LYS A 204 25.88 -2.25 4.62
C LYS A 204 26.06 -3.77 4.55
N GLY A 205 24.96 -4.53 4.54
CA GLY A 205 24.99 -5.98 4.40
C GLY A 205 25.59 -6.41 3.06
N LEU A 206 25.18 -5.77 1.97
CA LEU A 206 25.70 -6.02 0.63
C LEU A 206 27.22 -5.75 0.55
N LEU A 207 27.72 -4.64 1.12
CA LEU A 207 29.16 -4.37 1.20
C LEU A 207 29.90 -5.42 2.02
N ALA A 208 29.33 -5.87 3.14
CA ALA A 208 29.92 -6.90 3.98
C ALA A 208 29.97 -8.27 3.29
N SER A 209 29.09 -8.51 2.33
CA SER A 209 29.08 -9.70 1.46
C SER A 209 29.93 -9.53 0.17
N ASP A 210 30.79 -8.52 0.13
CA ASP A 210 31.64 -8.16 -1.01
C ASP A 210 30.88 -7.92 -2.32
N LYS A 211 29.72 -7.26 -2.20
CA LYS A 211 28.90 -6.89 -3.36
C LYS A 211 29.15 -5.44 -3.75
N ASN A 212 29.56 -5.27 -5.01
CA ASN A 212 29.69 -4.00 -5.72
C ASN A 212 28.36 -3.52 -6.31
N PHE A 213 27.24 -4.22 -6.06
CA PHE A 213 25.87 -3.79 -6.40
C PHE A 213 25.59 -2.29 -6.17
N ILE A 214 26.24 -1.69 -5.17
CA ILE A 214 26.12 -0.26 -4.82
C ILE A 214 26.64 0.68 -5.91
N TYR A 215 27.60 0.25 -6.74
CA TYR A 215 28.06 1.03 -7.89
C TYR A 215 26.95 1.28 -8.92
N TYR A 216 25.91 0.44 -8.97
CA TYR A 216 24.79 0.66 -9.90
C TYR A 216 23.61 1.39 -9.25
N CYS A 217 23.31 1.10 -7.97
CA CYS A 217 22.19 1.73 -7.27
C CYS A 217 22.48 3.18 -6.84
N CYS A 218 23.71 3.51 -6.39
CA CYS A 218 24.05 4.83 -5.82
C CYS A 218 24.86 5.77 -6.72
N HIS A 219 25.57 5.27 -7.74
CA HIS A 219 26.48 6.11 -8.54
C HIS A 219 25.74 7.17 -9.38
N TYR A 220 24.45 6.97 -9.68
CA TYR A 220 23.63 8.00 -10.32
C TYR A 220 23.29 9.18 -9.40
N TYR A 221 23.11 8.95 -8.09
CA TYR A 221 22.77 10.01 -7.14
C TYR A 221 23.93 11.00 -6.96
N TYR A 222 25.17 10.53 -7.02
CA TYR A 222 26.36 11.40 -6.95
C TYR A 222 26.68 12.10 -8.28
N ARG A 223 26.43 11.47 -9.43
CA ARG A 223 26.77 12.06 -10.74
C ARG A 223 25.83 13.18 -11.17
N TYR A 224 24.57 13.18 -10.72
CA TYR A 224 23.61 14.24 -11.05
C TYR A 224 23.62 15.45 -10.10
N HIS A 225 24.06 15.31 -8.84
CA HIS A 225 24.00 16.41 -7.86
C HIS A 225 25.29 17.19 -7.64
N TYR A 226 26.43 16.78 -8.24
CA TYR A 226 27.73 17.46 -8.08
C TYR A 226 28.41 17.84 -9.42
N GLN A 227 27.65 17.99 -10.51
CA GLN A 227 28.16 18.50 -11.80
C GLN A 227 27.58 19.88 -12.20
N HIS A 228 27.22 20.72 -11.24
CA HIS A 228 26.93 22.14 -11.48
C HIS A 228 27.83 23.02 -10.62
#